data_AF-A0A484M8Q5-F1
#
_entry.id   AF-A0A484M8Q5-F1
#
_cell.length_a   1.000
_cell.length_b   1.000
_cell.length_c   1.000
_cell.angle_alpha   90.00
_cell.angle_beta   90.00
_cell.angle_gamma   90.00
#
_symmetry.space_group_name_H-M   'P 1'
#
loop_
_entity.id
_entity.type
_entity.pdbx_description
1 polymer ?
#
loop_
_entity_poly.entity_id
_entity_poly.type
_entity_poly.pdbx_seq_one_letter_code
_entity_poly.pdbx_strand_id
1 'polypeptide(L)'
;MARDIGFENSAGPEKHQAVALRVGADKSIFYNCKMDGYQDTLYAHTYRQFYRNCEISGTIDFIFGDSAAVLQNCTIVVRKPLENQQNIVTAQGRKDPHQPTGLVLQNCTIVADPAYFPHRFTLKSYLGRPWKEFSRTVIMESYIPDFIQPEGWLPWSEDFGLETLFYTEFNNRGPGSSKENRVDWVGIKELPKKQIKRFTAGKFISGNSWIRESGVPYNHGLIYSAPKKDKSVKYSDVDDDDFKDLGKNDKEAYVFRRPPPSAISASPFPAPTPSPTPSPSPTSYYETLVEAPIPMNAWI
;
A
#
# COMPACT_ATOMS: atom_id res chain seq x y z
N MET A 1 -16.20 -19.67 1.53
CA MET A 1 -14.82 -20.12 1.19
C MET A 1 -14.86 -20.74 -0.19
N ALA A 2 -13.80 -20.58 -0.97
CA ALA A 2 -13.52 -21.39 -2.15
C ALA A 2 -12.14 -22.06 -2.01
N ARG A 3 -11.99 -23.25 -2.58
CA ARG A 3 -10.74 -24.02 -2.55
C ARG A 3 -10.60 -24.87 -3.81
N ASP A 4 -9.38 -25.03 -4.31
CA ASP A 4 -9.05 -25.94 -5.42
C ASP A 4 -9.88 -25.66 -6.68
N ILE A 5 -10.14 -24.39 -6.98
CA ILE A 5 -11.01 -23.95 -8.09
C ILE A 5 -10.47 -22.70 -8.81
N GLY A 6 -10.73 -22.60 -10.11
CA GLY A 6 -10.42 -21.43 -10.94
C GLY A 6 -11.63 -20.54 -11.22
N PHE A 7 -11.41 -19.23 -11.27
CA PHE A 7 -12.34 -18.20 -11.73
C PHE A 7 -11.69 -17.49 -12.92
N GLU A 8 -12.34 -17.50 -14.08
CA GLU A 8 -11.77 -16.96 -15.32
C GLU A 8 -12.72 -15.95 -15.96
N ASN A 9 -12.15 -14.88 -16.51
CA ASN A 9 -12.80 -14.04 -17.50
C ASN A 9 -11.98 -14.01 -18.81
N SER A 10 -12.54 -14.60 -19.86
CA SER A 10 -11.88 -14.78 -21.16
C SER A 10 -12.14 -13.65 -22.16
N ALA A 11 -12.55 -12.45 -21.70
CA ALA A 11 -12.89 -11.34 -22.59
C ALA A 11 -11.71 -10.84 -23.45
N GLY A 12 -10.48 -10.95 -22.92
CA GLY A 12 -9.26 -10.48 -23.59
C GLY A 12 -8.91 -9.01 -23.27
N PRO A 13 -7.66 -8.58 -23.56
CA PRO A 13 -7.17 -7.26 -23.21
C PRO A 13 -7.83 -6.13 -24.03
N GLU A 14 -8.43 -6.44 -25.18
CA GLU A 14 -9.12 -5.49 -26.06
C GLU A 14 -10.49 -5.06 -25.50
N LYS A 15 -11.01 -5.76 -24.49
CA LYS A 15 -12.30 -5.47 -23.86
C LYS A 15 -12.20 -4.58 -22.63
N HIS A 16 -11.00 -4.08 -22.33
CA HIS A 16 -10.74 -3.28 -21.13
C HIS A 16 -11.14 -4.05 -19.86
N GLN A 17 -11.84 -3.41 -18.92
CA GLN A 17 -12.20 -3.99 -17.62
C GLN A 17 -13.04 -5.26 -17.76
N ALA A 18 -12.56 -6.38 -17.22
CA ALA A 18 -13.24 -7.67 -17.29
C ALA A 18 -12.92 -8.52 -16.05
N VAL A 19 -13.74 -8.37 -15.00
CA VAL A 19 -13.53 -9.03 -13.70
C VAL A 19 -13.73 -10.54 -13.79
N ALA A 20 -12.77 -11.31 -13.27
CA ALA A 20 -12.90 -12.76 -13.10
C ALA A 20 -13.53 -13.13 -11.75
N LEU A 21 -13.18 -12.40 -10.68
CA LEU A 21 -13.76 -12.60 -9.35
C LEU A 21 -13.97 -11.27 -8.64
N ARG A 22 -15.22 -11.02 -8.20
CA ARG A 22 -15.57 -9.93 -7.28
C ARG A 22 -15.93 -10.46 -5.91
N VAL A 23 -15.26 -9.99 -4.86
CA VAL A 23 -15.49 -10.44 -3.48
C VAL A 23 -15.99 -9.28 -2.63
N GLY A 24 -17.22 -9.39 -2.15
CA GLY A 24 -17.85 -8.44 -1.23
C GLY A 24 -18.39 -9.10 0.04
N ALA A 25 -17.89 -10.29 0.39
CA ALA A 25 -18.28 -11.02 1.59
C ALA A 25 -17.17 -10.90 2.66
N ASP A 26 -17.57 -10.64 3.90
CA ASP A 26 -16.64 -10.59 5.03
C ASP A 26 -16.11 -11.97 5.41
N LYS A 27 -14.88 -12.02 5.95
CA LYS A 27 -14.18 -13.25 6.34
C LYS A 27 -14.11 -14.29 5.20
N SER A 28 -13.90 -13.81 3.97
CA SER A 28 -13.77 -14.67 2.80
C SER A 28 -12.40 -15.32 2.73
N ILE A 29 -12.36 -16.63 2.46
CA ILE A 29 -11.12 -17.40 2.29
C ILE A 29 -11.11 -18.03 0.90
N PHE A 30 -9.99 -17.85 0.20
CA PHE A 30 -9.65 -18.53 -1.05
C PHE A 30 -8.33 -19.28 -0.83
N TYR A 31 -8.33 -20.60 -1.03
CA TYR A 31 -7.15 -21.43 -0.82
C TYR A 31 -6.86 -22.30 -2.04
N ASN A 32 -5.66 -22.18 -2.60
CA ASN A 32 -5.29 -22.91 -3.82
C ASN A 32 -6.27 -22.65 -4.98
N CYS A 33 -6.65 -21.38 -5.17
CA CYS A 33 -7.53 -20.97 -6.25
C CYS A 33 -6.74 -20.28 -7.36
N LYS A 34 -7.31 -20.25 -8.56
CA LYS A 34 -6.82 -19.44 -9.67
C LYS A 34 -7.80 -18.31 -9.99
N MET A 35 -7.32 -17.10 -10.21
CA MET A 35 -8.09 -15.98 -10.75
C MET A 35 -7.39 -15.53 -12.03
N ASP A 36 -8.04 -15.74 -13.17
CA ASP A 36 -7.44 -15.55 -14.49
C ASP A 36 -8.19 -14.51 -15.33
N GLY A 37 -7.48 -13.48 -15.76
CA GLY A 37 -8.02 -12.43 -16.60
C GLY A 37 -6.92 -11.54 -17.18
N TYR A 38 -7.33 -10.34 -17.61
CA TYR A 38 -6.44 -9.29 -18.09
C TYR A 38 -6.58 -8.06 -17.18
N GLN A 39 -7.34 -7.06 -17.61
CA GLN A 39 -7.60 -5.87 -16.82
C GLN A 39 -8.69 -6.14 -15.77
N ASP A 40 -8.48 -5.69 -14.54
CA ASP A 40 -9.42 -5.78 -13.41
C ASP A 40 -9.74 -7.22 -12.96
N THR A 41 -8.78 -8.15 -13.03
CA THR A 41 -9.01 -9.60 -12.76
C THR A 41 -9.64 -9.90 -11.40
N LEU A 42 -9.02 -9.45 -10.30
CA LEU A 42 -9.49 -9.68 -8.93
C LEU A 42 -10.00 -8.37 -8.32
N TYR A 43 -11.33 -8.26 -8.23
CA TYR A 43 -11.99 -7.17 -7.52
C TYR A 43 -12.20 -7.53 -6.05
N ALA A 44 -11.19 -7.27 -5.22
CA ALA A 44 -11.26 -7.37 -3.77
C ALA A 44 -12.05 -6.18 -3.20
N HIS A 45 -13.35 -6.16 -3.47
CA HIS A 45 -14.24 -5.00 -3.36
C HIS A 45 -14.33 -4.42 -1.94
N THR A 46 -14.66 -5.24 -0.93
CA THR A 46 -14.86 -4.75 0.45
C THR A 46 -14.74 -5.86 1.50
N TYR A 47 -14.76 -5.49 2.79
CA TYR A 47 -14.61 -6.35 3.97
C TYR A 47 -13.27 -7.11 4.06
N ARG A 48 -13.16 -8.07 5.00
CA ARG A 48 -11.93 -8.82 5.26
C ARG A 48 -11.83 -10.05 4.37
N GLN A 49 -10.66 -10.23 3.75
CA GLN A 49 -10.44 -11.29 2.78
C GLN A 49 -9.05 -11.89 2.96
N PHE A 50 -8.93 -13.20 2.77
CA PHE A 50 -7.66 -13.93 2.84
C PHE A 50 -7.49 -14.85 1.63
N TYR A 51 -6.39 -14.68 0.91
CA TYR A 51 -6.02 -15.48 -0.25
C TYR A 51 -4.73 -16.22 0.08
N ARG A 52 -4.74 -17.56 -0.03
CA ARG A 52 -3.61 -18.40 0.33
C ARG A 52 -3.25 -19.33 -0.82
N ASN A 53 -1.98 -19.36 -1.21
CA ASN A 53 -1.49 -20.21 -2.29
C ASN A 53 -2.30 -20.05 -3.58
N CYS A 54 -2.82 -18.86 -3.86
CA CYS A 54 -3.57 -18.60 -5.09
C CYS A 54 -2.64 -18.16 -6.22
N GLU A 55 -3.07 -18.40 -7.45
CA GLU A 55 -2.48 -17.79 -8.64
C GLU A 55 -3.41 -16.70 -9.16
N ILE A 56 -2.91 -15.48 -9.33
CA ILE A 56 -3.67 -14.35 -9.85
C ILE A 56 -2.92 -13.79 -11.06
N SER A 57 -3.55 -13.86 -12.23
CA SER A 57 -2.96 -13.44 -13.51
C SER A 57 -3.69 -12.24 -14.10
N GLY A 58 -2.96 -11.25 -14.61
CA GLY A 58 -3.58 -10.09 -15.25
C GLY A 58 -2.58 -9.07 -15.82
N THR A 59 -3.13 -7.94 -16.28
CA THR A 59 -2.37 -6.85 -16.91
C THR A 59 -2.49 -5.54 -16.14
N ILE A 60 -3.58 -4.80 -16.32
CA ILE A 60 -3.82 -3.49 -15.72
C ILE A 60 -4.69 -3.65 -14.49
N ASP A 61 -4.28 -3.05 -13.37
CA ASP A 61 -5.02 -2.94 -12.11
C ASP A 61 -5.60 -4.28 -11.63
N PHE A 62 -4.90 -5.38 -11.89
CA PHE A 62 -5.53 -6.70 -11.86
C PHE A 62 -5.78 -7.25 -10.45
N ILE A 63 -5.30 -6.57 -9.41
CA ILE A 63 -5.71 -6.74 -8.01
C ILE A 63 -6.14 -5.37 -7.48
N PHE A 64 -7.45 -5.15 -7.33
CA PHE A 64 -7.97 -3.82 -7.01
C PHE A 64 -9.15 -3.86 -6.05
N GLY A 65 -9.48 -2.70 -5.48
CA GLY A 65 -10.62 -2.50 -4.59
C GLY A 65 -10.27 -1.86 -3.24
N ASP A 66 -11.23 -1.91 -2.31
CA ASP A 66 -11.16 -1.27 -0.99
C ASP A 66 -11.49 -2.26 0.14
N SER A 67 -11.06 -3.52 -0.01
CA SER A 67 -11.11 -4.52 1.05
C SER A 67 -9.94 -4.36 2.02
N ALA A 68 -10.05 -5.00 3.20
CA ALA A 68 -8.89 -5.38 4.00
C ALA A 68 -8.47 -6.79 3.56
N ALA A 69 -7.59 -6.88 2.58
CA ALA A 69 -7.20 -8.15 1.97
C ALA A 69 -5.73 -8.48 2.23
N VAL A 70 -5.47 -9.74 2.61
CA VAL A 70 -4.12 -10.29 2.68
C VAL A 70 -4.00 -11.45 1.70
N LEU A 71 -3.07 -11.30 0.75
CA LEU A 71 -2.62 -12.34 -0.16
C LEU A 71 -1.32 -12.92 0.41
N GLN A 72 -1.34 -14.20 0.76
CA GLN A 72 -0.20 -14.87 1.38
C GLN A 72 0.26 -16.07 0.56
N ASN A 73 1.55 -16.15 0.27
CA ASN A 73 2.12 -17.23 -0.54
C ASN A 73 1.47 -17.38 -1.93
N CYS A 74 0.99 -16.29 -2.51
CA CYS A 74 0.37 -16.31 -3.84
C CYS A 74 1.40 -16.11 -4.95
N THR A 75 1.12 -16.67 -6.13
CA THR A 75 1.84 -16.37 -7.36
C THR A 75 1.08 -15.28 -8.11
N ILE A 76 1.76 -14.19 -8.42
CA ILE A 76 1.20 -13.02 -9.09
C ILE A 76 1.78 -12.98 -10.50
N VAL A 77 0.97 -13.34 -11.50
CA VAL A 77 1.41 -13.57 -12.88
C VAL A 77 1.09 -12.36 -13.74
N VAL A 78 2.13 -11.63 -14.15
CA VAL A 78 2.00 -10.47 -15.02
C VAL A 78 1.95 -10.93 -16.48
N ARG A 79 0.80 -10.69 -17.14
CA ARG A 79 0.54 -11.10 -18.53
C ARG A 79 0.99 -10.03 -19.53
N LYS A 80 1.01 -10.39 -20.82
CA LYS A 80 1.32 -9.45 -21.91
C LYS A 80 0.12 -8.50 -22.10
N PRO A 81 0.28 -7.18 -21.91
CA PRO A 81 -0.76 -6.21 -22.23
C PRO A 81 -0.73 -5.85 -23.73
N LEU A 82 -1.59 -4.94 -24.17
CA LEU A 82 -1.47 -4.36 -25.51
C LEU A 82 -0.21 -3.48 -25.63
N GLU A 83 0.27 -3.24 -26.85
CA GLU A 83 1.57 -2.57 -27.10
C GLU A 83 1.70 -1.17 -26.46
N ASN A 84 0.60 -0.44 -26.28
CA ASN A 84 0.59 0.92 -25.70
C ASN A 84 0.12 0.94 -24.23
N GLN A 85 0.07 -0.22 -23.58
CA GLN A 85 -0.35 -0.36 -22.19
C GLN A 85 0.84 -0.67 -21.28
N GLN A 86 0.61 -0.49 -19.99
CA GLN A 86 1.52 -0.85 -18.92
C GLN A 86 0.80 -1.82 -17.99
N ASN A 87 1.53 -2.72 -17.36
CA ASN A 87 0.97 -3.58 -16.34
C ASN A 87 1.05 -2.91 -14.96
N ILE A 88 -0.01 -3.09 -14.18
CA ILE A 88 -0.11 -2.56 -12.82
C ILE A 88 -0.65 -3.68 -11.94
N VAL A 89 0.15 -4.12 -10.97
CA VAL A 89 -0.24 -5.22 -10.09
C VAL A 89 -1.39 -4.84 -9.17
N THR A 90 -1.33 -3.65 -8.57
CA THR A 90 -2.35 -3.20 -7.61
C THR A 90 -2.94 -1.83 -7.92
N ALA A 91 -4.25 -1.68 -7.68
CA ALA A 91 -4.94 -0.41 -7.70
C ALA A 91 -5.87 -0.30 -6.48
N GLN A 92 -5.32 0.14 -5.35
CA GLN A 92 -6.07 0.19 -4.09
C GLN A 92 -6.93 1.46 -4.02
N GLY A 93 -8.16 1.29 -3.53
CA GLY A 93 -9.24 2.27 -3.64
C GLY A 93 -9.72 2.90 -2.33
N ARG A 94 -8.87 2.99 -1.30
CA ARG A 94 -9.25 3.62 -0.02
C ARG A 94 -9.48 5.13 -0.20
N LYS A 95 -10.66 5.59 0.22
CA LYS A 95 -11.11 6.99 0.03
C LYS A 95 -11.05 7.82 1.31
N ASP A 96 -10.99 7.18 2.48
CA ASP A 96 -10.98 7.86 3.77
C ASP A 96 -9.87 7.25 4.67
N PRO A 97 -9.04 8.07 5.32
CA PRO A 97 -7.94 7.59 6.16
C PRO A 97 -8.39 6.77 7.37
N HIS A 98 -9.64 6.89 7.81
CA HIS A 98 -10.22 6.11 8.92
C HIS A 98 -10.66 4.70 8.50
N GLN A 99 -10.72 4.40 7.20
CA GLN A 99 -11.05 3.05 6.73
C GLN A 99 -9.89 2.08 7.03
N PRO A 100 -10.16 0.94 7.71
CA PRO A 100 -9.15 -0.07 8.03
C PRO A 100 -8.85 -1.00 6.85
N THR A 101 -8.85 -0.46 5.63
CA THR A 101 -8.74 -1.20 4.36
C THR A 101 -7.35 -1.04 3.74
N GLY A 102 -7.02 -1.92 2.80
CA GLY A 102 -5.71 -1.98 2.17
C GLY A 102 -5.43 -3.35 1.56
N LEU A 103 -4.51 -3.39 0.60
CA LEU A 103 -4.03 -4.62 -0.01
C LEU A 103 -2.66 -4.98 0.57
N VAL A 104 -2.52 -6.19 1.09
CA VAL A 104 -1.26 -6.71 1.62
C VAL A 104 -0.84 -7.94 0.83
N LEU A 105 0.29 -7.86 0.13
CA LEU A 105 0.93 -8.99 -0.53
C LEU A 105 2.10 -9.45 0.35
N GLN A 106 1.94 -10.58 1.03
CA GLN A 106 2.93 -11.15 1.94
C GLN A 106 3.49 -12.46 1.41
N ASN A 107 4.80 -12.55 1.23
CA ASN A 107 5.44 -13.76 0.70
C ASN A 107 4.84 -14.26 -0.62
N CYS A 108 4.43 -13.32 -1.45
CA CYS A 108 4.01 -13.60 -2.81
C CYS A 108 5.24 -13.65 -3.72
N THR A 109 5.08 -14.27 -4.89
CA THR A 109 6.09 -14.29 -5.95
C THR A 109 5.48 -13.64 -7.19
N ILE A 110 6.04 -12.51 -7.62
CA ILE A 110 5.66 -11.87 -8.89
C ILE A 110 6.48 -12.54 -10.00
N VAL A 111 5.80 -12.98 -11.06
CA VAL A 111 6.41 -13.64 -12.22
C VAL A 111 5.85 -13.09 -13.52
N ALA A 112 6.62 -13.23 -14.60
CA ALA A 112 6.14 -12.92 -15.94
C ALA A 112 5.50 -14.16 -16.54
N ASP A 113 4.33 -13.98 -17.17
CA ASP A 113 3.78 -14.97 -18.08
C ASP A 113 4.77 -15.27 -19.22
N PRO A 114 4.88 -16.51 -19.73
CA PRO A 114 5.78 -16.84 -20.82
C PRO A 114 5.61 -15.98 -22.08
N ALA A 115 4.39 -15.53 -22.40
CA ALA A 115 4.13 -14.64 -23.53
C ALA A 115 4.54 -13.18 -23.23
N TYR A 116 4.59 -12.78 -21.96
CA TYR A 116 5.05 -11.46 -21.54
C TYR A 116 6.58 -11.40 -21.42
N PHE A 117 7.23 -12.48 -20.98
CA PHE A 117 8.66 -12.51 -20.66
C PHE A 117 9.58 -11.92 -21.76
N PRO A 118 9.38 -12.19 -23.07
CA PRO A 118 10.17 -11.59 -24.14
C PRO A 118 10.03 -10.05 -24.26
N HIS A 119 8.92 -9.50 -23.77
CA HIS A 119 8.57 -8.08 -23.86
C HIS A 119 8.73 -7.33 -22.54
N ARG A 120 9.20 -8.00 -21.48
CA ARG A 120 9.16 -7.49 -20.11
C ARG A 120 9.97 -6.22 -19.84
N PHE A 121 10.88 -5.87 -20.74
CA PHE A 121 11.67 -4.64 -20.65
C PHE A 121 11.18 -3.52 -21.58
N THR A 122 10.25 -3.82 -22.49
CA THR A 122 9.65 -2.82 -23.38
C THR A 122 8.24 -2.44 -22.92
N LEU A 123 7.45 -3.42 -22.50
CA LEU A 123 6.12 -3.21 -21.91
C LEU A 123 6.28 -3.14 -20.39
N LYS A 124 6.19 -1.93 -19.84
CA LYS A 124 6.54 -1.66 -18.44
C LYS A 124 5.55 -2.28 -17.45
N SER A 125 6.04 -2.63 -16.27
CA SER A 125 5.23 -3.14 -15.16
C SER A 125 5.55 -2.44 -13.84
N TYR A 126 4.51 -2.15 -13.05
CA TYR A 126 4.60 -1.46 -11.77
C TYR A 126 3.90 -2.25 -10.65
N LEU A 127 4.33 -2.03 -9.41
CA LEU A 127 3.74 -2.62 -8.21
C LEU A 127 2.32 -2.12 -7.95
N GLY A 128 2.03 -0.87 -8.29
CA GLY A 128 0.70 -0.31 -8.16
C GLY A 128 0.57 1.16 -8.52
N ARG A 129 -0.67 1.66 -8.45
CA ARG A 129 -1.02 3.09 -8.58
C ARG A 129 -2.26 3.46 -7.74
N PRO A 130 -2.37 4.70 -7.25
CA PRO A 130 -3.40 5.08 -6.28
C PRO A 130 -4.75 5.37 -6.96
N TRP A 131 -5.63 4.36 -7.05
CA TRP A 131 -6.96 4.56 -7.64
C TRP A 131 -7.81 5.59 -6.87
N LYS A 132 -7.58 5.72 -5.56
CA LYS A 132 -8.18 6.74 -4.69
C LYS A 132 -7.14 7.39 -3.79
N GLU A 133 -7.48 8.56 -3.27
CA GLU A 133 -6.56 9.50 -2.60
C GLU A 133 -5.75 8.85 -1.46
N PHE A 134 -6.39 8.07 -0.60
CA PHE A 134 -5.74 7.45 0.57
C PHE A 134 -5.27 6.02 0.28
N SER A 135 -4.98 5.68 -0.98
CA SER A 135 -4.61 4.34 -1.43
C SER A 135 -3.58 3.68 -0.51
N ARG A 136 -3.81 2.43 -0.11
CA ARG A 136 -2.94 1.72 0.84
C ARG A 136 -2.57 0.32 0.36
N THR A 137 -1.31 0.16 0.00
CA THR A 137 -0.74 -1.12 -0.48
C THR A 137 0.55 -1.44 0.27
N VAL A 138 0.68 -2.68 0.72
CA VAL A 138 1.85 -3.20 1.43
C VAL A 138 2.37 -4.41 0.68
N ILE A 139 3.62 -4.36 0.23
CA ILE A 139 4.30 -5.51 -0.38
C ILE A 139 5.45 -5.90 0.51
N MET A 140 5.34 -7.03 1.19
CA MET A 140 6.34 -7.45 2.17
C MET A 140 6.72 -8.91 2.01
N GLU A 141 7.96 -9.21 2.37
CA GLU A 141 8.50 -10.56 2.37
C GLU A 141 8.29 -11.26 1.02
N SER A 142 8.21 -10.53 -0.09
CA SER A 142 7.82 -11.06 -1.41
C SER A 142 8.99 -11.05 -2.40
N TYR A 143 8.92 -11.88 -3.44
CA TYR A 143 9.88 -11.87 -4.53
C TYR A 143 9.45 -10.91 -5.64
N ILE A 144 10.30 -9.93 -5.97
CA ILE A 144 10.08 -8.92 -7.00
C ILE A 144 11.10 -9.14 -8.14
N PRO A 145 10.64 -9.46 -9.36
CA PRO A 145 11.49 -9.75 -10.51
C PRO A 145 12.06 -8.47 -11.16
N ASP A 146 12.98 -8.66 -12.09
CA ASP A 146 13.77 -7.59 -12.74
C ASP A 146 12.96 -6.68 -13.67
N PHE A 147 11.79 -7.12 -14.10
CA PHE A 147 10.94 -6.36 -15.02
C PHE A 147 10.06 -5.31 -14.32
N ILE A 148 9.94 -5.36 -12.99
CA ILE A 148 9.29 -4.28 -12.24
C ILE A 148 10.20 -3.05 -12.34
N GLN A 149 9.62 -1.94 -12.79
CA GLN A 149 10.39 -0.73 -13.02
C GLN A 149 11.06 -0.22 -11.73
N PRO A 150 12.27 0.36 -11.80
CA PRO A 150 12.98 0.86 -10.63
C PRO A 150 12.18 1.86 -9.79
N GLU A 151 11.35 2.69 -10.44
CA GLU A 151 10.41 3.62 -9.82
C GLU A 151 9.40 2.90 -8.90
N GLY A 152 9.09 1.64 -9.21
CA GLY A 152 8.22 0.74 -8.44
C GLY A 152 6.74 1.05 -8.59
N TRP A 153 6.35 2.30 -8.38
CA TRP A 153 4.96 2.76 -8.33
C TRP A 153 4.69 3.76 -9.46
N LEU A 154 3.45 3.79 -9.96
CA LEU A 154 3.03 4.66 -11.05
C LEU A 154 2.01 5.69 -10.53
N PRO A 155 2.11 6.99 -10.90
CA PRO A 155 1.06 7.95 -10.58
C PRO A 155 -0.28 7.53 -11.19
N TRP A 156 -1.38 7.87 -10.53
CA TRP A 156 -2.71 7.71 -11.13
C TRP A 156 -2.95 8.83 -12.16
N SER A 157 -2.76 10.07 -11.73
CA SER A 157 -2.83 11.28 -12.55
C SER A 157 -2.06 12.38 -11.84
N GLU A 158 -1.04 12.94 -12.50
CA GLU A 158 -0.22 14.04 -11.95
C GLU A 158 0.24 13.75 -10.50
N ASP A 159 -0.12 14.62 -9.55
CA ASP A 159 0.22 14.53 -8.12
C ASP A 159 -0.91 13.93 -7.25
N PHE A 160 -1.99 13.44 -7.85
CA PHE A 160 -3.13 12.90 -7.13
C PHE A 160 -2.76 11.77 -6.17
N GLY A 161 -3.05 11.97 -4.89
CA GLY A 161 -2.83 11.00 -3.82
C GLY A 161 -1.38 10.79 -3.44
N LEU A 162 -0.40 11.42 -4.10
CA LEU A 162 1.03 11.13 -3.86
C LEU A 162 1.50 11.53 -2.45
N GLU A 163 0.84 12.53 -1.85
CA GLU A 163 1.11 12.94 -0.47
C GLU A 163 0.39 12.07 0.58
N THR A 164 -0.81 11.60 0.27
CA THR A 164 -1.76 11.00 1.22
C THR A 164 -1.86 9.48 1.16
N LEU A 165 -1.37 8.86 0.07
CA LEU A 165 -1.29 7.41 -0.05
C LEU A 165 -0.33 6.79 0.99
N PHE A 166 -0.44 5.49 1.19
CA PHE A 166 0.44 4.70 2.04
C PHE A 166 0.94 3.48 1.27
N TYR A 167 2.11 3.59 0.64
CA TYR A 167 2.78 2.47 -0.02
C TYR A 167 4.06 2.11 0.72
N THR A 168 4.26 0.82 0.98
CA THR A 168 5.46 0.37 1.68
C THR A 168 5.95 -0.98 1.18
N GLU A 169 7.27 -1.12 1.17
CA GLU A 169 7.98 -2.34 0.81
C GLU A 169 8.89 -2.79 1.96
N PHE A 170 8.70 -4.02 2.45
CA PHE A 170 9.44 -4.52 3.60
C PHE A 170 10.02 -5.92 3.38
N ASN A 171 11.34 -6.05 3.51
CA ASN A 171 12.03 -7.35 3.43
C ASN A 171 11.72 -8.15 2.14
N ASN A 172 11.50 -7.43 1.04
CA ASN A 172 11.36 -8.03 -0.28
C ASN A 172 12.72 -8.53 -0.79
N ARG A 173 12.68 -9.45 -1.74
CA ARG A 173 13.84 -10.10 -2.34
C ARG A 173 13.70 -10.16 -3.86
N GLY A 174 14.78 -10.48 -4.55
CA GLY A 174 14.81 -10.56 -6.01
C GLY A 174 15.38 -9.30 -6.65
N PRO A 175 15.70 -9.36 -7.95
CA PRO A 175 16.43 -8.29 -8.64
C PRO A 175 15.66 -6.96 -8.71
N GLY A 176 14.32 -6.96 -8.66
CA GLY A 176 13.51 -5.74 -8.65
C GLY A 176 13.24 -5.15 -7.26
N SER A 177 13.78 -5.76 -6.19
CA SER A 177 13.49 -5.33 -4.81
C SER A 177 14.35 -4.17 -4.30
N SER A 178 15.32 -3.68 -5.09
CA SER A 178 16.08 -2.49 -4.71
C SER A 178 15.15 -1.28 -4.62
N LYS A 179 15.33 -0.47 -3.57
CA LYS A 179 14.54 0.74 -3.33
C LYS A 179 15.28 2.03 -3.70
N GLU A 180 16.51 1.93 -4.21
CA GLU A 180 17.40 3.07 -4.47
C GLU A 180 16.83 4.09 -5.46
N ASN A 181 16.04 3.62 -6.43
CA ASN A 181 15.44 4.44 -7.50
C ASN A 181 13.91 4.48 -7.43
N ARG A 182 13.32 4.13 -6.28
CA ARG A 182 11.88 4.27 -6.10
C ARG A 182 11.50 5.74 -6.18
N VAL A 183 10.27 5.99 -6.60
CA VAL A 183 9.66 7.33 -6.49
C VAL A 183 9.75 7.85 -5.05
N ASP A 184 9.90 9.16 -4.92
CA ASP A 184 10.19 9.87 -3.66
C ASP A 184 8.94 10.53 -3.05
N TRP A 185 7.74 10.07 -3.40
CA TRP A 185 6.49 10.61 -2.89
C TRP A 185 6.40 10.50 -1.37
N VAL A 186 5.78 11.48 -0.71
CA VAL A 186 5.58 11.49 0.74
C VAL A 186 4.77 10.27 1.23
N GLY A 187 3.90 9.74 0.38
CA GLY A 187 3.14 8.53 0.65
C GLY A 187 3.94 7.21 0.56
N ILE A 188 5.16 7.22 0.03
CA ILE A 188 6.07 6.08 0.11
C ILE A 188 6.66 6.03 1.53
N LYS A 189 6.30 5.00 2.28
CA LYS A 189 6.68 4.83 3.68
C LYS A 189 7.76 3.77 3.86
N GLU A 190 8.80 4.11 4.61
CA GLU A 190 9.80 3.19 5.12
C GLU A 190 9.52 2.86 6.59
N LEU A 191 9.09 1.63 6.88
CA LEU A 191 8.61 1.26 8.22
C LEU A 191 9.59 0.34 8.98
N PRO A 192 9.78 0.57 10.29
CA PRO A 192 10.51 -0.38 11.12
C PRO A 192 9.69 -1.64 11.40
N LYS A 193 10.38 -2.73 11.78
CA LYS A 193 9.78 -4.03 12.13
C LYS A 193 8.57 -3.94 13.08
N LYS A 194 8.57 -2.99 14.03
CA LYS A 194 7.48 -2.84 15.00
C LYS A 194 6.18 -2.39 14.32
N GLN A 195 6.26 -1.49 13.35
CA GLN A 195 5.10 -0.94 12.66
C GLN A 195 4.60 -1.85 11.54
N ILE A 196 5.50 -2.43 10.73
CA ILE A 196 5.08 -3.32 9.63
C ILE A 196 4.28 -4.54 10.09
N LYS A 197 4.50 -5.01 11.34
CA LYS A 197 3.73 -6.12 11.94
C LYS A 197 2.23 -5.87 11.96
N ARG A 198 1.78 -4.61 11.94
CA ARG A 198 0.37 -4.24 11.84
C ARG A 198 -0.31 -4.85 10.61
N PHE A 199 0.43 -4.95 9.50
CA PHE A 199 -0.10 -5.45 8.22
C PHE A 199 -0.05 -6.98 8.10
N THR A 200 0.46 -7.67 9.12
CA THR A 200 0.38 -9.14 9.16
C THR A 200 -1.06 -9.59 9.34
N ALA A 201 -1.39 -10.76 8.79
CA ALA A 201 -2.77 -11.22 8.72
C ALA A 201 -3.44 -11.38 10.11
N GLY A 202 -2.65 -11.67 11.16
CA GLY A 202 -3.15 -11.77 12.54
C GLY A 202 -3.60 -10.45 13.13
N LYS A 203 -3.04 -9.34 12.65
CA LYS A 203 -3.35 -7.98 13.11
C LYS A 203 -4.32 -7.30 12.14
N PHE A 204 -3.95 -7.19 10.87
CA PHE A 204 -4.66 -6.38 9.88
C PHE A 204 -6.10 -6.83 9.64
N ILE A 205 -6.31 -8.13 9.49
CA ILE A 205 -7.64 -8.72 9.23
C ILE A 205 -8.17 -9.53 10.42
N SER A 206 -7.54 -9.38 11.60
CA SER A 206 -7.83 -10.18 12.79
C SER A 206 -7.87 -11.70 12.51
N GLY A 207 -7.01 -12.20 11.63
CA GLY A 207 -7.12 -13.55 11.05
C GLY A 207 -7.14 -14.70 12.05
N ASN A 208 -6.61 -14.49 13.26
CA ASN A 208 -6.62 -15.50 14.32
C ASN A 208 -8.04 -15.92 14.74
N SER A 209 -9.06 -15.07 14.58
CA SER A 209 -10.42 -15.33 15.02
C SER A 209 -11.32 -16.00 13.98
N TRP A 210 -10.84 -16.24 12.75
CA TRP A 210 -11.68 -16.80 11.70
C TRP A 210 -10.94 -17.65 10.66
N ILE A 211 -9.66 -17.39 10.40
CA ILE A 211 -8.88 -18.22 9.46
C ILE A 211 -8.47 -19.53 10.12
N ARG A 212 -8.12 -19.53 11.40
CA ARG A 212 -7.70 -20.75 12.13
C ARG A 212 -8.80 -21.81 12.15
N GLU A 213 -10.04 -21.40 12.36
CA GLU A 213 -11.21 -22.28 12.39
C GLU A 213 -11.45 -22.99 11.05
N SER A 214 -10.94 -22.41 9.97
CA SER A 214 -11.13 -22.92 8.60
C SER A 214 -10.19 -24.07 8.23
N GLY A 215 -9.12 -24.31 9.01
CA GLY A 215 -8.09 -25.31 8.71
C GLY A 215 -7.12 -24.95 7.58
N VAL A 216 -7.27 -23.79 6.93
CA VAL A 216 -6.37 -23.33 5.86
C VAL A 216 -5.00 -22.92 6.45
N PRO A 217 -3.86 -23.31 5.82
CA PRO A 217 -2.53 -22.88 6.26
C PRO A 217 -2.40 -21.37 6.30
N TYR A 218 -1.87 -20.84 7.41
CA TYR A 218 -1.93 -19.42 7.70
C TYR A 218 -0.79 -18.98 8.61
N ASN A 219 0.00 -18.01 8.15
CA ASN A 219 0.99 -17.34 8.98
C ASN A 219 0.38 -16.05 9.54
N HIS A 220 0.22 -16.01 10.86
CA HIS A 220 -0.41 -14.87 11.54
C HIS A 220 0.49 -13.62 11.67
N GLY A 221 1.80 -13.77 11.48
CA GLY A 221 2.82 -12.74 11.68
C GLY A 221 3.75 -12.62 10.46
N LEU A 222 4.95 -12.10 10.69
CA LEU A 222 6.04 -12.14 9.70
C LEU A 222 6.48 -13.59 9.47
N ILE A 223 6.77 -13.95 8.22
CA ILE A 223 7.15 -15.30 7.80
C ILE A 223 8.66 -15.49 7.94
N TYR A 224 9.45 -14.46 7.66
CA TYR A 224 10.89 -14.48 7.75
C TYR A 224 11.40 -13.64 8.93
N SER A 225 12.62 -13.95 9.35
CA SER A 225 13.34 -13.08 10.26
C SER A 225 13.55 -11.73 9.60
N ALA A 226 13.05 -10.68 10.24
CA ALA A 226 13.28 -9.31 9.80
C ALA A 226 14.80 -9.02 9.68
N PRO A 227 15.22 -8.21 8.69
CA PRO A 227 16.61 -7.79 8.55
C PRO A 227 17.16 -7.19 9.84
N LYS A 228 18.47 -7.33 10.05
CA LYS A 228 19.15 -6.58 11.12
C LYS A 228 18.94 -5.09 10.90
N LYS A 229 18.84 -4.34 11.99
CA LYS A 229 18.68 -2.89 11.92
C LYS A 229 19.88 -2.28 11.19
N ASP A 230 19.63 -1.78 10.00
CA ASP A 230 20.59 -0.98 9.27
C ASP A 230 20.49 0.48 9.76
N LYS A 231 21.65 1.08 10.06
CA LYS A 231 21.73 2.47 10.53
C LYS A 231 21.64 3.47 9.38
N SER A 232 21.85 3.02 8.13
CA SER A 232 21.73 3.86 6.93
C SER A 232 20.27 4.09 6.51
N VAL A 233 19.37 3.16 6.86
CA VAL A 233 17.94 3.27 6.55
C VAL A 233 17.31 4.39 7.37
N LYS A 234 16.78 5.39 6.67
CA LYS A 234 15.94 6.44 7.24
C LYS A 234 14.50 5.96 7.21
N TYR A 235 13.93 5.71 8.38
CA TYR A 235 12.50 5.39 8.50
C TYR A 235 11.68 6.68 8.32
N SER A 236 10.52 6.54 7.69
CA SER A 236 9.58 7.65 7.56
C SER A 236 9.10 8.13 8.93
N ASP A 237 8.82 9.43 9.02
CA ASP A 237 8.18 9.98 10.20
C ASP A 237 6.81 9.33 10.42
N VAL A 238 6.44 9.22 11.70
CA VAL A 238 5.13 8.69 12.08
C VAL A 238 4.10 9.78 11.84
N ASP A 239 3.36 9.66 10.76
CA ASP A 239 2.21 10.53 10.49
C ASP A 239 1.02 10.06 11.34
N ASP A 240 0.30 11.00 11.95
CA ASP A 240 -0.91 10.67 12.70
C ASP A 240 -1.99 10.05 11.81
N ASP A 241 -1.98 10.40 10.52
CA ASP A 241 -2.93 9.93 9.50
C ASP A 241 -2.75 8.45 9.17
N ASP A 242 -1.53 7.94 9.27
CA ASP A 242 -1.20 6.53 9.04
C ASP A 242 -1.92 5.59 10.03
N PHE A 243 -2.38 6.12 11.17
CA PHE A 243 -3.00 5.36 12.26
C PHE A 243 -4.44 5.79 12.56
N LYS A 244 -5.07 6.62 11.73
CA LYS A 244 -6.45 7.08 11.93
C LYS A 244 -7.49 5.97 11.90
N ASP A 245 -7.20 4.85 11.25
CA ASP A 245 -8.04 3.64 11.26
C ASP A 245 -7.84 2.75 12.50
N LEU A 246 -6.96 3.14 13.44
CA LEU A 246 -6.79 2.44 14.71
C LEU A 246 -7.51 3.15 15.86
N GLY A 247 -8.02 2.36 16.81
CA GLY A 247 -8.44 2.89 18.11
C GLY A 247 -7.27 3.42 18.94
N LYS A 248 -7.55 4.30 19.91
CA LYS A 248 -6.53 4.94 20.78
C LYS A 248 -5.54 3.95 21.40
N ASN A 249 -6.04 2.85 21.95
CA ASN A 249 -5.21 1.83 22.62
C ASN A 249 -4.27 1.10 21.66
N ASP A 250 -4.71 0.85 20.42
CA ASP A 250 -3.86 0.22 19.41
C ASP A 250 -2.78 1.21 18.96
N LYS A 251 -3.14 2.49 18.74
CA LYS A 251 -2.18 3.54 18.35
C LYS A 251 -1.03 3.68 19.35
N GLU A 252 -1.29 3.65 20.65
CA GLU A 252 -0.25 3.75 21.70
C GLU A 252 0.73 2.56 21.70
N ALA A 253 0.25 1.36 21.35
CA ALA A 253 1.13 0.20 21.20
C ALA A 253 2.09 0.31 19.99
N TYR A 254 1.75 1.12 18.99
CA TYR A 254 2.53 1.33 17.77
C TYR A 254 3.40 2.58 17.79
N VAL A 255 2.92 3.67 18.40
CA VAL A 255 3.62 4.96 18.51
C VAL A 255 4.22 5.06 19.91
N PHE A 256 5.44 4.54 20.10
CA PHE A 256 6.19 4.91 21.30
C PHE A 256 6.60 6.37 21.11
N ARG A 257 5.92 7.29 21.81
CA ARG A 257 6.33 8.70 21.89
C ARG A 257 7.81 8.72 22.25
N ARG A 258 8.62 9.54 21.53
CA ARG A 258 9.93 9.92 22.07
C ARG A 258 9.70 10.35 23.53
N PRO A 259 10.55 9.97 24.49
CA PRO A 259 10.54 10.67 25.76
C PRO A 259 10.62 12.17 25.44
N PRO A 260 9.84 13.03 26.13
CA PRO A 260 9.97 14.47 25.92
C PRO A 260 11.45 14.83 26.00
N PRO A 261 11.93 15.84 25.24
CA PRO A 261 13.31 16.30 25.40
C PRO A 261 13.53 16.48 26.89
N SER A 262 14.50 15.74 27.45
CA SER A 262 14.88 15.88 28.84
C SER A 262 15.04 17.37 29.08
N ALA A 263 14.24 17.91 30.02
CA ALA A 263 14.29 19.31 30.38
C ALA A 263 15.76 19.65 30.57
N ILE A 264 16.30 20.48 29.67
CA ILE A 264 17.61 21.07 29.88
C ILE A 264 17.41 21.82 31.19
N SER A 265 18.08 21.33 32.23
CA SER A 265 18.26 22.05 33.48
C SER A 265 18.76 23.43 33.05
N ALA A 266 17.87 24.41 33.16
CA ALA A 266 18.24 25.79 32.94
C ALA A 266 19.23 26.13 34.05
N SER A 267 20.51 26.08 33.73
CA SER A 267 21.54 26.78 34.47
C SER A 267 21.06 28.23 34.61
N PRO A 268 21.10 28.83 35.81
CA PRO A 268 20.62 30.18 36.00
C PRO A 268 21.47 31.13 35.15
N PHE A 269 20.87 31.72 34.12
CA PHE A 269 21.47 32.83 33.40
C PHE A 269 21.56 34.03 34.35
N PRO A 270 22.71 34.75 34.38
CA PRO A 270 22.84 35.96 35.16
C PRO A 270 21.91 37.05 34.62
N ALA A 271 21.39 37.87 35.53
CA ALA A 271 20.40 38.91 35.25
C ALA A 271 20.84 39.87 34.12
N PRO A 272 19.94 40.24 33.18
CA PRO A 272 20.23 41.24 32.17
C PRO A 272 20.22 42.64 32.77
N THR A 273 21.22 43.44 32.42
CA THR A 273 21.26 44.89 32.61
C THR A 273 20.22 45.60 31.73
N PRO A 274 19.56 46.67 32.20
CA PRO A 274 18.51 47.34 31.45
C PRO A 274 19.05 48.46 30.56
N SER A 275 18.52 48.56 29.34
CA SER A 275 18.26 49.81 28.58
C SER A 275 17.93 49.48 27.11
N PRO A 276 17.41 50.43 26.31
CA PRO A 276 16.20 51.22 26.51
C PRO A 276 15.21 51.04 25.34
N THR A 277 13.93 51.32 25.58
CA THR A 277 12.88 51.44 24.54
C THR A 277 13.23 52.49 23.48
N PRO A 278 12.86 52.29 22.19
CA PRO A 278 11.72 53.08 21.71
C PRO A 278 10.84 52.48 20.58
N SER A 279 9.56 52.89 20.65
CA SER A 279 8.59 53.27 19.60
C SER A 279 7.98 52.26 18.60
N PRO A 280 6.66 52.42 18.29
CA PRO A 280 5.86 51.44 17.54
C PRO A 280 5.89 51.69 16.01
N SER A 281 5.72 50.61 15.24
CA SER A 281 5.36 50.67 13.82
C SER A 281 3.96 50.10 13.60
N PRO A 282 3.17 50.63 12.65
CA PRO A 282 1.72 50.45 12.60
C PRO A 282 1.27 49.19 11.86
N THR A 283 0.01 48.86 12.12
CA THR A 283 -0.81 47.74 11.70
C THR A 283 -1.06 47.62 10.20
N SER A 284 -1.16 46.36 9.77
CA SER A 284 -1.72 45.86 8.52
C SER A 284 -3.22 46.13 8.38
N TYR A 285 -3.69 46.31 7.14
CA TYR A 285 -5.09 46.09 6.78
C TYR A 285 -5.19 44.97 5.74
N TYR A 286 -6.16 44.09 6.00
CA TYR A 286 -6.67 43.01 5.16
C TYR A 286 -7.49 43.58 3.99
N GLU A 287 -7.52 42.87 2.87
CA GLU A 287 -8.75 42.79 2.07
C GLU A 287 -8.93 41.44 1.36
N THR A 288 -10.21 41.07 1.31
CA THR A 288 -10.89 39.80 1.10
C THR A 288 -11.03 39.34 -0.36
N LEU A 289 -11.07 38.00 -0.53
CA LEU A 289 -11.97 37.16 -1.34
C LEU A 289 -12.25 37.49 -2.82
N VAL A 290 -12.05 36.49 -3.69
CA VAL A 290 -12.99 36.10 -4.76
C VAL A 290 -12.96 34.58 -4.97
N GLU A 291 -14.14 33.94 -4.90
CA GLU A 291 -14.42 32.54 -5.28
C GLU A 291 -14.61 32.37 -6.80
N ALA A 292 -14.29 31.17 -7.33
CA ALA A 292 -15.05 30.34 -8.31
C ALA A 292 -14.10 29.38 -9.08
N PRO A 293 -14.59 28.36 -9.81
CA PRO A 293 -15.46 27.25 -9.40
C PRO A 293 -14.82 25.86 -9.71
N ILE A 294 -15.39 24.81 -9.10
CA ILE A 294 -15.02 23.39 -9.25
C ILE A 294 -15.62 22.82 -10.56
N PRO A 295 -14.87 22.04 -11.37
CA PRO A 295 -15.47 21.12 -12.31
C PRO A 295 -15.60 19.71 -11.72
N MET A 296 -16.85 19.22 -11.75
CA MET A 296 -17.23 17.80 -11.67
C MET A 296 -16.47 16.98 -12.70
N ASN A 297 -15.97 15.81 -12.29
CA ASN A 297 -16.06 14.56 -13.06
C ASN A 297 -15.85 13.36 -12.12
N ALA A 298 -16.96 12.88 -11.58
CA ALA A 298 -17.12 11.48 -11.20
C ALA A 298 -17.43 10.68 -12.47
N TRP A 299 -16.88 9.49 -12.64
CA TRP A 299 -17.57 8.24 -13.07
C TRP A 299 -16.49 7.14 -13.23
N ILE A 300 -16.75 6.03 -12.51
CA ILE A 300 -16.07 4.71 -12.50
C ILE A 300 -14.78 4.62 -11.65
#